data_AF-A0A093G4R3-F1
#
_entry.id   AF-A0A093G4R3-F1
#
_cell.length_a   1.000
_cell.length_b   1.000
_cell.length_c   1.000
_cell.angle_alpha   90.00
_cell.angle_beta   90.00
_cell.angle_gamma   90.00
#
_symmetry.space_group_name_H-M   'P 1'
#
loop_
_entity.id
_entity.type
_entity.pdbx_description
1 polymer ?
#
loop_
_entity_poly.entity_id
_entity_poly.type
_entity_poly.pdbx_seq_one_letter_code
_entity_poly.pdbx_strand_id
1 'polypeptide(L)'
;QEPDTLGFECTLEEIDLEDITKNQLNTIQACIAQDPEVKGKREREQFTFSSSCFCLLQSQCLQGIYEDLKAYRAELKNLSDQKLLATIDDMMRVSL
;
A
#
# COMPACT_ATOMS: atom_id res chain seq x y z
N GLN A 1 13.98 -18.28 12.82
CA GLN A 1 13.79 -17.25 13.85
C GLN A 1 12.89 -16.22 13.21
N GLU A 2 11.61 -16.27 13.54
CA GLU A 2 10.63 -15.31 13.03
C GLU A 2 10.99 -13.94 13.64
N PRO A 3 10.92 -12.86 12.85
CA PRO A 3 11.33 -11.55 13.32
C PRO A 3 10.41 -11.15 14.49
N ASP A 4 11.05 -10.91 15.64
CA ASP A 4 10.46 -10.39 16.86
C ASP A 4 9.54 -9.21 16.53
N THR A 5 8.24 -9.45 16.61
CA THR A 5 7.17 -8.46 16.45
C THR A 5 7.20 -7.53 17.66
N LEU A 6 8.22 -6.69 17.80
CA LEU A 6 8.34 -5.67 18.86
C LEU A 6 8.10 -6.21 20.30
N GLY A 7 8.30 -7.50 20.58
CA GLY A 7 7.99 -8.13 21.87
C GLY A 7 6.50 -8.45 22.12
N PHE A 8 5.66 -8.43 21.09
CA PHE A 8 4.26 -8.86 21.16
C PHE A 8 4.13 -10.30 20.65
N GLU A 9 3.79 -11.24 21.54
CA GLU A 9 3.28 -12.56 21.14
C GLU A 9 1.83 -12.38 20.68
N CYS A 10 1.62 -12.24 19.37
CA CYS A 10 0.27 -12.22 18.81
C CYS A 10 -0.05 -13.60 18.22
N THR A 11 -1.16 -14.21 18.63
CA THR A 11 -1.71 -15.37 17.93
C THR A 11 -2.61 -14.93 16.77
N LEU A 12 -2.89 -15.81 15.80
CA LEU A 12 -3.81 -15.50 14.70
C LEU A 12 -5.23 -15.16 15.18
N GLU A 13 -5.61 -15.60 16.38
CA GLU A 13 -6.88 -15.22 17.00
C GLU A 13 -6.87 -13.80 17.60
N GLU A 14 -5.69 -13.25 17.91
CA GLU A 14 -5.51 -11.91 18.49
C GLU A 14 -5.25 -10.83 17.43
N ILE A 15 -4.92 -11.24 16.20
CA ILE A 15 -4.69 -10.34 15.08
C ILE A 15 -6.03 -9.97 14.44
N ASP A 16 -6.38 -8.69 14.53
CA ASP A 16 -7.42 -8.13 13.70
C ASP A 16 -6.93 -8.05 12.24
N LEU A 17 -7.54 -8.86 11.37
CA LEU A 17 -7.25 -8.89 9.93
C LEU A 17 -7.99 -7.80 9.15
N GLU A 18 -8.70 -6.89 9.84
CA GLU A 18 -9.39 -5.80 9.20
C GLU A 18 -8.42 -4.81 8.53
N ASP A 19 -8.62 -4.63 7.22
CA ASP A 19 -7.95 -3.58 6.46
C ASP A 19 -8.58 -2.23 6.76
N ILE A 20 -7.85 -1.39 7.50
CA ILE A 20 -8.26 -0.02 7.87
C ILE A 20 -8.37 0.91 6.65
N THR A 21 -7.77 0.55 5.51
CA THR A 21 -7.77 1.32 4.26
C THR A 21 -8.85 0.85 3.27
N LYS A 22 -9.63 -0.19 3.60
CA LYS A 22 -10.59 -0.83 2.68
C LYS A 22 -11.64 0.11 2.04
N ASN A 23 -11.95 1.22 2.70
CA ASN A 23 -12.93 2.22 2.23
C ASN A 23 -12.30 3.33 1.38
N GLN A 24 -10.99 3.27 1.15
CA GLN A 24 -10.23 4.23 0.35
C GLN A 24 -9.99 3.68 -1.06
N LEU A 25 -9.05 4.27 -1.79
CA LEU A 25 -8.60 3.76 -3.08
C LEU A 25 -8.03 2.34 -2.87
N ASN A 26 -8.44 1.37 -3.69
CA ASN A 26 -7.89 0.03 -3.62
C ASN A 26 -6.46 0.02 -4.17
N THR A 27 -5.48 0.32 -3.30
CA THR A 27 -4.06 0.43 -3.64
C THR A 27 -3.53 -0.84 -4.28
N ILE A 28 -3.96 -2.01 -3.78
CA ILE A 28 -3.59 -3.31 -4.33
C ILE A 28 -3.99 -3.40 -5.82
N GLN A 29 -5.23 -3.05 -6.18
CA GLN A 29 -5.67 -3.07 -7.57
C GLN A 29 -4.96 -2.01 -8.43
N ALA A 30 -4.75 -0.81 -7.90
CA ALA A 30 -4.06 0.27 -8.60
C ALA A 30 -2.58 -0.07 -8.91
N CYS A 31 -1.93 -0.82 -8.02
CA CYS A 31 -0.54 -1.23 -8.20
C CYS A 31 -0.41 -2.54 -9.02
N ILE A 32 -1.32 -3.52 -8.89
CA ILE A 32 -1.28 -4.77 -9.70
C ILE A 32 -1.58 -4.52 -11.18
N ALA A 33 -2.37 -3.49 -11.53
CA ALA A 33 -2.56 -3.09 -12.93
C ALA A 33 -1.24 -2.75 -13.66
N GLN A 34 -0.15 -2.56 -12.91
CA GLN A 34 1.20 -2.29 -13.43
C GLN A 34 2.05 -3.56 -13.58
N ASP A 35 1.65 -4.71 -13.03
CA ASP A 35 2.42 -5.96 -13.12
C ASP A 35 2.43 -6.48 -14.57
N PRO A 36 3.61 -6.55 -15.23
CA PRO A 36 3.73 -7.06 -16.59
C PRO A 36 3.36 -8.54 -16.74
N GLU A 37 3.45 -9.37 -15.68
CA GLU A 37 3.10 -10.80 -15.74
C GLU A 37 1.58 -11.03 -15.77
N VAL A 38 0.80 -10.13 -15.17
CA VAL A 38 -0.68 -10.18 -15.15
C VAL A 38 -1.30 -9.71 -16.48
N LYS A 39 -0.55 -8.97 -17.31
CA LYS A 39 -1.00 -8.53 -18.65
C LYS A 39 -1.20 -9.68 -19.62
N GLY A 40 -0.55 -10.84 -19.41
CA GLY A 40 -0.70 -12.02 -20.25
C GLY A 40 -2.04 -12.75 -20.11
N LYS A 41 -2.83 -12.48 -19.06
CA LYS A 41 -4.13 -13.14 -18.82
C LYS A 41 -5.36 -12.26 -19.04
N ARG A 42 -5.19 -10.95 -19.24
CA ARG A 42 -6.31 -10.02 -19.53
C ARG A 42 -6.31 -9.57 -21.00
N GLU A 43 -6.43 -10.53 -21.91
CA GLU A 43 -6.79 -10.26 -23.31
C GLU A 43 -8.30 -10.14 -23.48
N ARG A 44 -8.83 -8.92 -23.28
CA ARG A 44 -9.94 -8.29 -24.02
C ARG A 44 -10.64 -7.25 -23.15
N GLU A 45 -10.05 -6.08 -23.11
CA GLU A 45 -10.78 -4.84 -23.34
C GLU A 45 -9.73 -3.86 -23.82
N GLN A 46 -9.86 -3.46 -25.09
CA GLN A 46 -8.90 -2.63 -25.80
C GLN A 46 -8.82 -1.24 -25.14
N PHE A 47 -7.97 -1.09 -24.13
CA PHE A 47 -7.47 0.22 -23.76
C PHE A 47 -6.25 0.49 -24.63
N THR A 48 -6.44 1.38 -25.60
CA THR A 48 -5.40 1.92 -26.46
C THR A 48 -4.21 2.33 -25.60
N PHE A 49 -3.08 1.66 -25.83
CA PHE A 49 -1.83 1.85 -25.13
C PHE A 49 -1.25 3.24 -25.49
N SER A 50 -1.75 4.27 -24.81
CA SER A 50 -1.14 5.59 -24.79
C SER A 50 -0.20 5.64 -23.58
N SER A 51 1.00 6.20 -23.78
CA SER A 51 1.96 6.51 -22.71
C SER A 51 1.31 7.26 -21.53
N SER A 52 0.24 8.03 -21.78
CA SER A 52 -0.53 8.72 -20.75
C SER A 52 -1.27 7.78 -19.77
N CYS A 53 -1.68 6.58 -20.19
CA CYS A 53 -2.42 5.64 -19.34
C CYS A 53 -1.49 4.91 -18.36
N PHE A 54 -0.25 4.63 -18.78
CA PHE A 54 0.78 4.06 -17.90
C PHE A 54 1.16 5.04 -16.77
N CYS A 55 1.32 6.33 -17.10
CA CYS A 55 1.56 7.37 -16.09
C CYS A 55 0.37 7.55 -15.13
N LEU A 56 -0.87 7.46 -15.63
CA LEU A 56 -2.06 7.55 -14.79
C LEU A 56 -2.16 6.39 -13.79
N LEU A 57 -1.90 5.15 -14.22
CA LEU A 57 -1.87 3.99 -13.31
C LEU A 57 -0.77 4.11 -12.25
N GLN A 58 0.42 4.58 -12.64
CA GLN A 58 1.51 4.84 -11.70
C GLN A 58 1.13 5.93 -10.68
N SER A 59 0.49 7.01 -11.13
CA SER A 59 0.03 8.08 -10.24
C SER A 59 -1.05 7.62 -9.25
N GLN A 60 -1.95 6.74 -9.67
CA GLN A 60 -3.00 6.20 -8.80
C GLN A 60 -2.46 5.22 -7.75
N CYS A 61 -1.47 4.40 -8.11
CA CYS A 61 -0.79 3.53 -7.15
C CYS A 61 -0.01 4.33 -6.11
N LEU A 62 0.77 5.33 -6.54
CA LEU A 62 1.50 6.20 -5.61
C LEU A 62 0.55 6.99 -4.70
N GLN A 63 -0.55 7.50 -5.25
CA GLN A 63 -1.60 8.17 -4.46
C GLN A 63 -2.22 7.22 -3.43
N GLY A 64 -2.49 5.96 -3.81
CA GLY A 64 -3.00 4.94 -2.89
C GLY A 64 -2.03 4.66 -1.75
N ILE A 65 -0.75 4.42 -2.08
CA ILE A 65 0.30 4.21 -1.09
C ILE A 65 0.39 5.40 -0.12
N TYR A 66 0.31 6.64 -0.62
CA TYR A 66 0.35 7.83 0.22
C TYR A 66 -0.83 7.90 1.21
N GLU A 67 -2.06 7.67 0.76
CA GLU A 67 -3.23 7.70 1.67
C GLU A 67 -3.21 6.53 2.66
N ASP A 68 -2.75 5.35 2.25
CA ASP A 68 -2.58 4.20 3.14
C ASP A 68 -1.55 4.52 4.23
N LEU A 69 -0.38 5.04 3.86
CA LEU A 69 0.67 5.43 4.80
C LEU A 69 0.16 6.49 5.80
N LYS A 70 -0.64 7.44 5.34
CA LYS A 70 -1.26 8.46 6.18
C LYS A 70 -2.28 7.89 7.16
N ALA A 71 -3.08 6.90 6.74
CA ALA A 71 -4.00 6.18 7.62
C ALA A 71 -3.24 5.40 8.69
N TYR A 72 -2.25 4.59 8.30
CA TYR A 72 -1.40 3.87 9.25
C TYR A 72 -0.64 4.80 10.19
N ARG A 73 -0.16 5.94 9.70
CA ARG A 73 0.52 6.94 10.53
C ARG A 73 -0.37 7.49 11.64
N ALA A 74 -1.66 7.67 11.36
CA ALA A 74 -2.65 8.15 12.34
C ALA A 74 -2.95 7.10 13.42
N GLU A 75 -3.07 5.82 13.05
CA GLU A 75 -3.27 4.71 13.99
C GLU A 75 -2.02 4.48 14.86
N LEU A 76 -0.83 4.56 14.26
CA LEU A 76 0.45 4.34 14.93
C LEU A 76 0.96 5.56 15.72
N LYS A 77 0.23 6.67 15.78
CA LYS A 77 0.73 7.95 16.36
C LYS A 77 1.24 7.85 17.81
N ASN A 78 0.73 6.88 18.57
CA ASN A 78 1.09 6.65 19.98
C ASN A 78 2.16 5.56 20.16
N LEU A 79 2.70 4.99 19.07
CA LEU A 79 3.73 3.98 19.13
C LEU A 79 5.05 4.58 19.64
N SER A 80 5.74 3.85 20.52
CA SER A 80 7.03 4.27 21.07
C SER A 80 8.18 4.18 20.06
N ASP A 81 8.05 3.36 19.01
CA ASP A 81 9.07 3.19 17.97
C ASP A 81 9.11 4.40 17.02
N GLN A 82 9.94 5.37 17.40
CA GLN A 82 10.18 6.57 16.61
C GLN A 82 10.85 6.29 15.26
N LYS A 83 11.59 5.19 15.13
CA LYS A 83 12.26 4.85 13.86
C LYS A 83 11.24 4.39 12.84
N LEU A 84 10.28 3.56 13.24
CA LEU A 84 9.18 3.16 12.37
C LEU A 84 8.37 4.38 11.92
N LEU A 85 8.00 5.26 12.86
CA LEU A 85 7.25 6.47 12.55
C LEU A 85 7.98 7.40 11.57
N ALA A 86 9.27 7.62 11.76
CA ALA A 86 10.09 8.41 10.86
C ALA A 86 10.20 7.77 9.46
N THR A 87 10.28 6.44 9.39
CA THR A 87 10.32 5.71 8.12
C THR A 87 9.02 5.88 7.34
N ILE A 88 7.87 5.83 8.01
CA ILE A 88 6.56 6.11 7.39
C ILE A 88 6.51 7.55 6.88
N ASP A 89 7.00 8.52 7.67
CA ASP A 89 7.05 9.93 7.29
C ASP A 89 7.95 10.15 6.04
N ASP A 90 9.09 9.45 5.95
CA ASP A 90 9.97 9.51 4.78
C ASP A 90 9.34 8.84 3.55
N MET A 91 8.67 7.70 3.71
CA MET A 91 7.94 7.04 2.61
C MET A 91 6.81 7.93 2.05
N MET A 92 6.11 8.67 2.91
CA MET A 92 5.09 9.64 2.47
C MET A 92 5.69 10.79 1.65
N ARG A 93 6.92 11.24 1.95
CA ARG A 93 7.59 12.30 1.19
C ARG A 93 8.01 11.89 -0.22
N VAL A 94 8.38 10.62 -0.40
CA VAL A 94 8.86 10.09 -1.69
C VAL A 94 7.68 9.69 -2.60
N SER A 95 6.49 9.51 -2.03
CA SER A 95 5.27 9.13 -2.77
C SER A 95 4.55 10.33 -3.40
N LEU A 96 5.00 11.57 -3.13
CA LEU A 96 4.52 12.85 -3.70
C LEU A 96 5.40 13.31 -4.86
#